data_AF-A0A954G3M7-F1
#
_entry.id   AF-A0A954G3M7-F1
#
_cell.length_a   1.000
_cell.length_b   1.000
_cell.length_c   1.000
_cell.angle_alpha   90.00
_cell.angle_beta   90.00
_cell.angle_gamma   90.00
#
_symmetry.space_group_name_H-M   'P 1'
#
loop_
_entity.id
_entity.type
_entity.pdbx_description
1 polymer ?
#
loop_
_entity_poly.entity_id
_entity_poly.type
_entity_poly.pdbx_seq_one_letter_code
_entity_poly.pdbx_strand_id
1 'polypeptide(L)'
;LCWAAACATGNIPKLLERRASRFKISSASGQNFAIHFLWSSSLATAIFFSLSPLGLVFWDSGSTWYWKQLYVPGERATQFPKVLAQIPPESRVASTDFVHPRFTHFDRSYDYSNYLRKVNEYQAGVPADTDYIVIDTQHPYSEIKTPDQIPEYHDHPEHWELLPDQTNGYFIILKRKPESAPLPKQPPVRP
;
A
#
# COMPACT_ATOMS: atom_id res chain seq x y z
N LEU A 1 17.48 3.91 -16.86
CA LEU A 1 18.17 5.06 -16.22
C LEU A 1 19.07 4.64 -15.06
N CYS A 2 18.67 3.72 -14.17
CA CYS A 2 19.52 3.27 -13.04
C CYS A 2 20.85 2.61 -13.46
N TRP A 3 20.88 1.85 -14.55
CA TRP A 3 22.13 1.26 -15.07
C TRP A 3 23.11 2.31 -15.62
N ALA A 4 22.60 3.36 -16.26
CA ALA A 4 23.40 4.48 -16.73
C ALA A 4 23.96 5.33 -15.57
N ALA A 5 23.20 5.45 -14.47
CA ALA A 5 23.64 6.15 -13.26
C ALA A 5 24.68 5.35 -12.45
N ALA A 6 24.58 4.01 -12.42
CA ALA A 6 25.53 3.15 -11.69
C ALA A 6 26.96 3.22 -12.27
N CYS A 7 27.08 3.37 -13.60
CA CYS A 7 28.38 3.57 -14.27
C CYS A 7 28.92 5.01 -14.14
N ALA A 8 28.09 5.97 -13.70
CA ALA A 8 28.49 7.35 -13.42
C ALA A 8 28.92 7.56 -11.95
N THR A 9 29.37 6.51 -11.27
CA THR A 9 30.06 6.64 -9.97
C THR A 9 31.46 7.20 -10.22
N GLY A 10 31.58 8.52 -10.09
CA GLY A 10 32.70 9.38 -10.49
C GLY A 10 34.07 9.17 -9.80
N ASN A 11 34.49 7.93 -9.54
CA ASN A 11 35.85 7.63 -9.04
C ASN A 11 36.47 6.33 -9.61
N ILE A 12 35.77 5.62 -10.50
CA ILE A 12 36.36 4.49 -11.24
C ILE A 12 37.64 4.87 -12.04
N PRO A 13 37.76 6.04 -12.70
CA PRO A 13 38.98 6.36 -13.43
C PRO A 13 40.23 6.47 -12.52
N LYS A 14 40.09 7.01 -11.29
CA LYS A 14 41.20 7.09 -10.32
C LYS A 14 41.63 5.74 -9.75
N LEU A 15 40.71 4.78 -9.64
CA LEU A 15 41.01 3.41 -9.23
C LEU A 15 41.66 2.59 -10.35
N LEU A 16 41.29 2.85 -11.60
CA LEU A 16 41.91 2.25 -12.78
C LEU A 16 43.33 2.78 -13.01
N GLU A 17 43.60 4.08 -12.83
CA GLU A 17 44.96 4.65 -12.95
C GLU A 17 45.96 4.01 -11.97
N ARG A 18 45.55 3.72 -10.73
CA ARG A 18 46.41 3.04 -9.74
C ARG A 18 46.78 1.60 -10.10
N ARG A 19 46.03 0.94 -11.00
CA ARG A 19 46.30 -0.44 -11.46
C ARG A 19 46.77 -0.51 -12.93
N ALA A 20 46.61 0.56 -13.71
CA ALA A 20 46.94 0.62 -15.13
C ALA A 20 48.44 0.52 -15.43
N SER A 21 49.33 0.78 -14.45
CA SER A 21 50.78 0.62 -14.65
C SER A 21 51.23 -0.83 -14.84
N ARG A 22 50.38 -1.83 -14.57
CA ARG A 22 50.69 -3.25 -14.76
C ARG A 22 49.93 -3.96 -15.87
N PHE A 23 48.94 -3.32 -16.47
CA PHE A 23 48.20 -3.91 -17.57
C PHE A 23 48.06 -2.90 -18.70
N LYS A 24 48.92 -3.00 -19.71
CA LYS A 24 48.70 -2.38 -21.02
C LYS A 24 47.50 -3.06 -21.68
N ILE A 25 46.30 -2.66 -21.27
CA ILE A 25 45.07 -3.04 -21.97
C ILE A 25 44.93 -2.06 -23.13
N SER A 26 44.97 -2.58 -24.36
CA SER A 26 44.61 -1.82 -25.56
C SER A 26 43.17 -1.32 -25.40
N SER A 27 43.00 -0.01 -25.14
CA SER A 27 41.77 0.51 -24.53
C SER A 27 40.63 0.81 -25.52
N ALA A 28 40.84 0.70 -26.83
CA ALA A 28 39.84 1.15 -27.81
C ALA A 28 38.72 0.12 -28.06
N SER A 29 39.04 -1.17 -28.14
CA SER A 29 38.07 -2.21 -28.55
C SER A 29 37.10 -2.61 -27.41
N GLY A 30 37.63 -2.77 -26.18
CA GLY A 30 36.82 -3.14 -25.02
C GLY A 30 35.85 -2.05 -24.56
N GLN A 31 36.20 -0.77 -24.74
CA GLN A 31 35.32 0.36 -24.44
C GLN A 31 34.14 0.43 -25.41
N ASN A 32 34.38 0.22 -26.72
CA ASN A 32 33.31 0.20 -27.72
C ASN A 32 32.31 -0.94 -27.46
N PHE A 33 32.80 -2.15 -27.15
CA PHE A 33 31.92 -3.28 -26.80
C PHE A 33 31.05 -2.96 -25.57
N ALA A 34 31.64 -2.45 -24.49
CA ALA A 34 30.88 -2.11 -23.28
C ALA A 34 29.82 -1.03 -23.54
N ILE A 35 30.15 -0.01 -24.33
CA ILE A 35 29.21 1.05 -24.73
C ILE A 35 28.07 0.46 -25.58
N HIS A 36 28.37 -0.35 -26.59
CA HIS A 36 27.36 -0.97 -27.45
C HIS A 36 26.49 -1.97 -26.68
N PHE A 37 27.08 -2.74 -25.75
CA PHE A 37 26.33 -3.65 -24.89
C PHE A 37 25.41 -2.89 -23.94
N LEU A 38 25.89 -1.81 -23.32
CA LEU A 38 25.07 -0.95 -22.45
C LEU A 38 23.90 -0.32 -23.21
N TRP A 39 24.16 0.25 -24.39
CA TRP A 39 23.12 0.85 -25.23
C TRP A 39 22.12 -0.20 -25.70
N SER A 40 22.60 -1.33 -26.21
CA SER A 40 21.74 -2.42 -26.71
C SER A 40 20.90 -3.02 -25.58
N SER A 41 21.48 -3.28 -24.41
CA SER A 41 20.75 -3.82 -23.26
C SER A 41 19.74 -2.81 -22.70
N SER A 42 20.10 -1.53 -22.62
CA SER A 42 19.18 -0.47 -22.19
C SER A 42 18.01 -0.30 -23.16
N LEU A 43 18.30 -0.32 -24.47
CA LEU A 43 17.28 -0.22 -25.51
C LEU A 43 16.37 -1.45 -25.50
N ALA A 44 16.93 -2.65 -25.42
CA ALA A 44 16.16 -3.88 -25.29
C ALA A 44 15.27 -3.85 -24.03
N THR A 45 15.79 -3.40 -22.89
CA THR A 45 14.97 -3.24 -21.68
C THR A 45 13.85 -2.23 -21.88
N ALA A 46 14.13 -1.09 -22.53
CA ALA A 46 13.12 -0.06 -22.78
C ALA A 46 12.02 -0.53 -23.76
N ILE A 47 12.36 -1.38 -24.72
CA ILE A 47 11.39 -1.91 -25.70
C ILE A 47 10.62 -3.10 -25.13
N PHE A 48 11.28 -4.05 -24.46
CA PHE A 48 10.62 -5.28 -24.02
C PHE A 48 10.07 -5.22 -22.59
N PHE A 49 10.62 -4.39 -21.71
CA PHE A 49 10.32 -4.40 -20.28
C PHE A 49 10.14 -2.99 -19.70
N SER A 50 9.27 -2.19 -20.33
CA SER A 50 9.01 -0.82 -19.90
C SER A 50 7.53 -0.55 -19.68
N LEU A 51 7.23 0.23 -18.63
CA LEU A 51 5.91 0.78 -18.31
C LEU A 51 5.58 2.03 -19.15
N SER A 52 6.43 2.36 -20.13
CA SER A 52 6.26 3.48 -21.06
C SER A 52 5.46 3.05 -22.29
N PRO A 53 4.72 3.97 -22.95
CA PRO A 53 4.11 3.73 -24.26
C PRO A 53 5.09 3.26 -25.36
N LEU A 54 6.41 3.35 -25.15
CA LEU A 54 7.42 2.83 -26.08
C LEU A 54 7.73 1.34 -25.88
N GLY A 55 7.26 0.73 -24.79
CA GLY A 55 7.46 -0.69 -24.48
C GLY A 55 6.35 -1.58 -25.05
N LEU A 56 6.70 -2.79 -25.50
CA LEU A 56 5.75 -3.78 -26.03
C LEU A 56 4.76 -4.25 -24.95
N VAL A 57 5.27 -4.55 -23.75
CA VAL A 57 4.48 -5.02 -22.59
C VAL A 57 3.47 -4.00 -22.07
N PHE A 58 3.60 -2.72 -22.43
CA PHE A 58 2.62 -1.68 -22.14
C PHE A 58 1.33 -1.85 -22.95
N TRP A 59 1.45 -2.35 -24.18
CA TRP A 59 0.33 -2.52 -25.11
C TRP A 59 -0.23 -3.95 -25.13
N ASP A 60 0.49 -4.91 -24.57
CA ASP A 60 0.08 -6.30 -24.48
C ASP A 60 -1.00 -6.50 -23.41
N SER A 61 -2.21 -6.90 -23.82
CA SER A 61 -3.33 -7.16 -22.90
C SER A 61 -3.13 -8.34 -21.95
N GLY A 62 -2.20 -9.26 -22.27
CA GLY A 62 -1.84 -10.38 -21.39
C GLY A 62 -0.84 -10.02 -20.29
N SER A 63 -0.21 -8.84 -20.38
CA SER A 63 0.80 -8.37 -19.43
C SER A 63 0.17 -7.68 -18.22
N THR A 64 0.77 -7.84 -17.04
CA THR A 64 0.42 -7.05 -15.84
C THR A 64 0.79 -5.57 -15.96
N TRP A 65 1.62 -5.24 -16.95
CA TRP A 65 2.04 -3.88 -17.28
C TRP A 65 1.22 -3.27 -18.40
N TYR A 66 0.14 -3.94 -18.83
CA TYR A 66 -0.81 -3.40 -19.78
C TYR A 66 -1.34 -2.06 -19.27
N TRP A 67 -1.33 -1.03 -20.12
CA TRP A 67 -1.69 0.33 -19.70
C TRP A 67 -3.08 0.42 -19.08
N LYS A 68 -4.06 -0.39 -19.53
CA LYS A 68 -5.38 -0.37 -18.88
C LYS A 68 -5.31 -0.90 -17.45
N GLN A 69 -4.49 -1.91 -17.17
CA GLN A 69 -4.32 -2.41 -15.81
C GLN A 69 -3.59 -1.41 -14.91
N LEU A 70 -2.70 -0.57 -15.47
CA LEU A 70 -1.95 0.44 -14.72
C LEU A 70 -2.74 1.73 -14.48
N TYR A 71 -3.46 2.22 -15.49
CA TYR A 71 -4.04 3.56 -15.48
C TYR A 71 -5.57 3.57 -15.38
N VAL A 72 -6.26 2.48 -15.75
CA VAL A 72 -7.72 2.41 -15.59
C VAL A 72 -8.01 1.90 -14.18
N PRO A 73 -8.84 2.60 -13.40
CA PRO A 73 -9.28 2.11 -12.10
C PRO A 73 -9.93 0.74 -12.25
N GLY A 74 -9.36 -0.27 -11.58
CA GLY A 74 -10.00 -1.58 -11.46
C GLY A 74 -11.22 -1.53 -10.53
N GLU A 75 -11.96 -2.63 -10.47
CA GLU A 75 -13.21 -2.72 -9.71
C GLU A 75 -13.04 -2.35 -8.23
N ARG A 76 -11.92 -2.73 -7.60
CA ARG A 76 -11.59 -2.30 -6.23
C ARG A 76 -11.64 -0.78 -6.04
N ALA A 77 -11.13 -0.03 -7.01
CA ALA A 77 -11.13 1.43 -6.94
C ALA A 77 -12.52 2.03 -7.24
N THR A 78 -13.32 1.39 -8.10
CA THR A 78 -14.69 1.85 -8.42
C THR A 78 -15.68 1.63 -7.28
N GLN A 79 -15.42 0.67 -6.39
CA GLN A 79 -16.25 0.44 -5.19
C GLN A 79 -15.99 1.46 -4.07
N PHE A 80 -14.82 2.11 -4.05
CA PHE A 80 -14.40 2.97 -2.95
C PHE A 80 -15.30 4.20 -2.69
N PRO A 81 -15.87 4.89 -3.70
CA PRO A 81 -16.84 5.96 -3.46
C PRO A 81 -18.04 5.53 -2.61
N LYS A 82 -18.46 4.25 -2.70
CA LYS A 82 -19.54 3.71 -1.85
C LYS A 82 -19.12 3.55 -0.38
N VAL A 83 -17.83 3.31 -0.13
CA VAL A 83 -17.28 3.30 1.24
C VAL A 83 -17.30 4.72 1.80
N LEU A 84 -16.82 5.71 1.04
CA LEU A 84 -16.81 7.11 1.47
C LEU A 84 -18.20 7.65 1.75
N ALA A 85 -19.21 7.25 0.97
CA ALA A 85 -20.59 7.66 1.20
C ALA A 85 -21.20 7.15 2.53
N GLN A 86 -20.60 6.12 3.15
CA GLN A 86 -21.08 5.53 4.40
C GLN A 86 -20.43 6.14 5.65
N ILE A 87 -19.35 6.90 5.50
CA ILE A 87 -18.53 7.40 6.60
C ILE A 87 -18.55 8.93 6.61
N PRO A 88 -19.07 9.57 7.66
CA PRO A 88 -19.06 11.03 7.77
C PRO A 88 -17.62 11.61 7.82
N PRO A 89 -17.31 12.72 7.13
CA PRO A 89 -15.96 13.31 7.09
C PRO A 89 -15.37 13.65 8.48
N GLU A 90 -16.21 13.96 9.45
CA GLU A 90 -15.83 14.28 10.83
C GLU A 90 -15.42 13.06 11.66
N SER A 91 -15.48 11.85 11.09
CA SER A 91 -15.18 10.61 11.78
C SER A 91 -13.67 10.33 11.88
N ARG A 92 -13.29 9.52 12.86
CA ARG A 92 -11.93 8.99 13.00
C ARG A 92 -11.88 7.57 12.45
N VAL A 93 -11.11 7.36 11.39
CA VAL A 93 -11.17 6.14 10.59
C VAL A 93 -9.85 5.38 10.68
N ALA A 94 -9.88 4.14 11.13
CA ALA A 94 -8.79 3.19 10.96
C ALA A 94 -8.98 2.40 9.67
N SER A 95 -7.92 2.19 8.90
CA SER A 95 -8.03 1.45 7.65
C SER A 95 -6.74 0.78 7.24
N THR A 96 -6.83 -0.34 6.51
CA THR A 96 -5.65 -1.05 5.99
C THR A 96 -4.79 -0.18 5.07
N ASP A 97 -3.47 -0.40 5.08
CA ASP A 97 -2.42 0.44 4.46
C ASP A 97 -2.74 0.91 3.02
N PHE A 98 -3.25 0.01 2.16
CA PHE A 98 -3.45 0.27 0.73
C PHE A 98 -4.71 1.08 0.41
N VAL A 99 -5.52 1.41 1.41
CA VAL A 99 -6.63 2.36 1.30
C VAL A 99 -6.49 3.55 2.24
N HIS A 100 -5.60 3.48 3.23
CA HIS A 100 -5.36 4.55 4.20
C HIS A 100 -5.15 5.94 3.60
N PRO A 101 -4.37 6.13 2.51
CA PRO A 101 -4.22 7.45 1.90
C PRO A 101 -5.54 8.11 1.48
N ARG A 102 -6.58 7.32 1.22
CA ARG A 102 -7.90 7.82 0.84
C ARG A 102 -8.72 8.37 2.01
N PHE A 103 -8.32 8.12 3.26
CA PHE A 103 -9.01 8.62 4.46
C PHE A 103 -8.30 9.81 5.12
N THR A 104 -7.21 10.30 4.54
CA THR A 104 -6.39 11.40 5.09
C THR A 104 -7.11 12.75 5.23
N HIS A 105 -8.31 12.88 4.66
CA HIS A 105 -9.14 14.09 4.72
C HIS A 105 -10.23 14.03 5.81
N PHE A 106 -10.28 12.95 6.58
CA PHE A 106 -11.18 12.81 7.74
C PHE A 106 -10.57 13.45 9.00
N ASP A 107 -11.34 13.60 10.09
CA ASP A 107 -10.84 14.18 11.36
C ASP A 107 -9.55 13.52 11.82
N ARG A 108 -9.50 12.18 11.77
CA ARG A 108 -8.28 11.40 11.92
C ARG A 108 -8.29 10.17 11.02
N SER A 109 -7.13 9.84 10.48
CA SER A 109 -6.89 8.59 9.77
C SER A 109 -5.83 7.77 10.51
N TYR A 110 -6.18 6.55 10.92
CA TYR A 110 -5.30 5.59 11.54
C TYR A 110 -4.98 4.42 10.60
N ASP A 111 -3.82 3.84 10.83
CA ASP A 111 -3.34 2.69 10.08
C ASP A 111 -3.80 1.40 10.77
N TYR A 112 -4.61 0.59 10.08
CA TYR A 112 -5.03 -0.72 10.57
C TYR A 112 -4.03 -1.76 10.10
N SER A 113 -3.07 -2.08 10.96
CA SER A 113 -2.01 -3.04 10.67
C SER A 113 -1.55 -3.76 11.94
N ASN A 114 -0.83 -4.86 11.77
CA ASN A 114 -0.24 -5.61 12.90
C ASN A 114 0.98 -4.92 13.52
N TYR A 115 1.36 -3.71 13.05
CA TYR A 115 2.50 -2.98 13.58
C TYR A 115 2.14 -2.22 14.86
N LEU A 116 2.91 -2.42 15.91
CA LEU A 116 2.76 -1.66 17.15
C LEU A 116 3.14 -0.19 16.90
N ARG A 117 2.21 0.73 17.17
CA ARG A 117 2.40 2.17 16.92
C ARG A 117 2.14 2.97 18.19
N LYS A 118 2.89 4.06 18.37
CA LYS A 118 2.71 4.99 19.50
C LYS A 118 1.30 5.59 19.58
N VAL A 119 0.63 5.77 18.44
CA VAL A 119 -0.75 6.29 18.39
C VAL A 119 -1.77 5.39 19.08
N ASN A 120 -1.46 4.11 19.26
CA ASN A 120 -2.23 3.16 20.07
C ASN A 120 -1.41 2.65 21.25
N GLU A 121 -0.50 3.46 21.80
CA GLU A 121 0.34 3.10 22.95
C GLU A 121 1.13 1.78 22.81
N TYR A 122 1.49 1.39 21.57
CA TYR A 122 2.11 0.10 21.25
C TYR A 122 1.25 -1.12 21.62
N GLN A 123 -0.07 -0.95 21.65
CA GLN A 123 -1.04 -2.02 21.78
C GLN A 123 -1.51 -2.48 20.39
N ALA A 124 -2.01 -3.72 20.32
CA ALA A 124 -2.62 -4.26 19.12
C ALA A 124 -4.00 -3.62 18.87
N GLY A 125 -4.45 -3.63 17.61
CA GLY A 125 -5.74 -3.09 17.21
C GLY A 125 -5.74 -1.58 16.98
N VAL A 126 -6.95 -0.99 17.01
CA VAL A 126 -7.17 0.44 16.75
C VAL A 126 -7.20 1.29 18.01
N PRO A 127 -6.85 2.59 17.92
CA PRO A 127 -7.05 3.52 19.03
C PRO A 127 -8.49 3.53 19.56
N ALA A 128 -8.64 3.71 20.87
CA ALA A 128 -9.95 3.70 21.54
C ALA A 128 -10.93 4.77 21.01
N ASP A 129 -10.41 5.84 20.43
CA ASP A 129 -11.19 6.95 19.87
C ASP A 129 -11.61 6.73 18.40
N THR A 130 -11.35 5.56 17.82
CA THR A 130 -11.67 5.22 16.42
C THR A 130 -13.17 5.01 16.23
N ASP A 131 -13.80 5.74 15.32
CA ASP A 131 -15.23 5.63 15.03
C ASP A 131 -15.55 4.55 13.98
N TYR A 132 -14.66 4.37 13.00
CA TYR A 132 -14.85 3.42 11.90
C TYR A 132 -13.58 2.61 11.61
N ILE A 133 -13.75 1.35 11.24
CA ILE A 133 -12.69 0.49 10.71
C ILE A 133 -13.05 0.10 9.28
N VAL A 134 -12.12 0.30 8.34
CA VAL A 134 -12.28 -0.08 6.94
C VAL A 134 -11.19 -1.06 6.52
N ILE A 135 -11.60 -2.29 6.23
CA ILE A 135 -10.71 -3.35 5.78
C ILE A 135 -10.88 -3.56 4.28
N ASP A 136 -9.78 -3.50 3.55
CA ASP A 136 -9.70 -3.94 2.16
C ASP A 136 -9.45 -5.44 2.10
N THR A 137 -10.41 -6.20 1.57
CA THR A 137 -10.32 -7.66 1.49
C THR A 137 -9.63 -8.16 0.23
N GLN A 138 -9.45 -7.30 -0.79
CA GLN A 138 -9.00 -7.73 -2.11
C GLN A 138 -7.52 -7.45 -2.36
N HIS A 139 -6.84 -6.70 -1.48
CA HIS A 139 -5.41 -6.49 -1.62
C HIS A 139 -4.63 -7.83 -1.50
N PRO A 140 -3.58 -8.07 -2.34
CA PRO A 140 -2.75 -9.26 -2.25
C PRO A 140 -2.10 -9.52 -0.89
N TYR A 141 -1.86 -8.46 -0.10
CA TYR A 141 -1.27 -8.53 1.23
C TYR A 141 -2.29 -8.38 2.36
N SER A 142 -3.59 -8.34 2.05
CA SER A 142 -4.61 -8.30 3.09
C SER A 142 -4.81 -9.70 3.67
N GLU A 143 -4.64 -9.84 4.98
CA GLU A 143 -4.84 -11.09 5.71
C GLU A 143 -6.32 -11.31 6.07
N ILE A 144 -7.07 -10.22 6.24
CA ILE A 144 -8.48 -10.22 6.66
C ILE A 144 -9.38 -10.22 5.43
N LYS A 145 -10.18 -11.27 5.28
CA LYS A 145 -11.11 -11.49 4.16
C LYS A 145 -12.57 -11.52 4.60
N THR A 146 -12.84 -11.85 5.86
CA THR A 146 -14.20 -11.93 6.42
C THR A 146 -14.33 -11.12 7.70
N PRO A 147 -15.53 -10.65 8.07
CA PRO A 147 -15.75 -9.87 9.28
C PRO A 147 -15.31 -10.58 10.56
N ASP A 148 -15.50 -11.90 10.64
CA ASP A 148 -15.16 -12.70 11.83
C ASP A 148 -13.65 -12.80 12.09
N GLN A 149 -12.81 -12.41 11.14
CA GLN A 149 -11.36 -12.34 11.29
C GLN A 149 -10.89 -11.01 11.90
N ILE A 150 -11.80 -10.05 12.11
CA ILE A 150 -11.50 -8.76 12.71
C ILE A 150 -11.67 -8.91 14.24
N PRO A 151 -10.60 -8.81 15.04
CA PRO A 151 -10.67 -9.00 16.50
C PRO A 151 -11.70 -8.08 17.16
N GLU A 152 -11.78 -6.83 16.72
CA GLU A 152 -12.74 -5.86 17.24
C GLU A 152 -14.21 -6.30 17.06
N TYR A 153 -14.52 -7.02 15.99
CA TYR A 153 -15.88 -7.51 15.76
C TYR A 153 -16.12 -8.88 16.40
N HIS A 154 -15.13 -9.76 16.35
CA HIS A 154 -15.22 -11.12 16.88
C HIS A 154 -15.24 -11.14 18.41
N ASP A 155 -14.30 -10.43 19.05
CA ASP A 155 -14.12 -10.44 20.51
C ASP A 155 -15.05 -9.45 21.21
N HIS A 156 -15.43 -8.37 20.52
CA HIS A 156 -16.21 -7.25 21.06
C HIS A 156 -17.42 -6.84 20.19
N PRO A 157 -18.33 -7.76 19.83
CA PRO A 157 -19.50 -7.47 18.99
C PRO A 157 -20.47 -6.47 19.63
N GLU A 158 -20.41 -6.26 20.94
CA GLU A 158 -21.16 -5.24 21.68
C GLU A 158 -20.69 -3.81 21.38
N HIS A 159 -19.42 -3.63 21.00
CA HIS A 159 -18.82 -2.33 20.74
C HIS A 159 -18.83 -1.96 19.26
N TRP A 160 -18.98 -2.93 18.37
CA TRP A 160 -18.87 -2.74 16.93
C TRP A 160 -20.11 -3.25 16.19
N GLU A 161 -20.49 -2.51 15.16
CA GLU A 161 -21.56 -2.84 14.23
C GLU A 161 -20.97 -3.05 12.85
N LEU A 162 -21.25 -4.20 12.24
CA LEU A 162 -20.91 -4.44 10.83
C LEU A 162 -21.93 -3.71 9.95
N LEU A 163 -21.45 -2.79 9.12
CA LEU A 163 -22.32 -2.11 8.15
C LEU A 163 -22.66 -3.04 6.98
N PRO A 164 -23.85 -2.86 6.35
CA PRO A 164 -24.22 -3.64 5.17
C PRO A 164 -23.20 -3.49 4.04
N ASP A 165 -22.81 -4.61 3.44
CA ASP A 165 -21.88 -4.59 2.32
C ASP A 165 -22.55 -4.03 1.04
N GLN A 166 -22.11 -2.86 0.62
CA GLN A 166 -22.50 -2.21 -0.64
C GLN A 166 -21.45 -2.36 -1.74
N THR A 167 -20.35 -3.04 -1.43
CA THR A 167 -19.12 -3.09 -2.22
C THR A 167 -18.89 -4.44 -2.89
N ASN A 168 -19.81 -5.40 -2.74
CA ASN A 168 -19.71 -6.76 -3.29
C ASN A 168 -18.49 -7.53 -2.74
N GLY A 169 -18.24 -7.38 -1.44
CA GLY A 169 -17.18 -8.08 -0.72
C GLY A 169 -15.79 -7.48 -0.89
N TYR A 170 -15.67 -6.26 -1.45
CA TYR A 170 -14.38 -5.59 -1.62
C TYR A 170 -13.88 -4.93 -0.33
N PHE A 171 -14.81 -4.42 0.49
CA PHE A 171 -14.50 -3.74 1.74
C PHE A 171 -15.41 -4.22 2.84
N ILE A 172 -14.85 -4.39 4.03
CA ILE A 172 -15.60 -4.58 5.28
C ILE A 172 -15.55 -3.26 6.04
N ILE A 173 -16.69 -2.79 6.52
CA ILE A 173 -16.79 -1.55 7.27
C ILE A 173 -17.42 -1.85 8.63
N LEU A 174 -16.68 -1.57 9.69
CA LEU A 174 -17.19 -1.59 11.05
C LEU A 174 -17.42 -0.16 11.52
N LYS A 175 -18.52 0.05 12.23
CA LYS A 175 -18.87 1.30 12.90
C LYS A 175 -18.88 1.06 14.41
N ARG A 176 -18.28 1.97 15.18
CA ARG A 176 -18.35 1.93 16.63
C ARG A 176 -19.78 2.24 17.08
N LYS A 177 -20.33 1.38 17.94
CA LYS A 177 -21.63 1.61 18.59
C LYS A 177 -21.47 2.73 19.63
N PRO A 178 -22.47 3.62 19.78
CA PRO A 178 -22.46 4.56 20.88
C PRO A 178 -22.48 3.76 22.19
N GLU A 179 -21.60 4.11 23.12
CA GLU A 179 -21.59 3.50 24.44
C GLU A 179 -22.96 3.73 25.07
N SER A 180 -23.75 2.66 25.20
CA SER A 180 -25.00 2.73 25.95
C SER A 180 -24.64 3.19 27.36
N ALA A 181 -25.18 4.35 27.75
CA ALA A 181 -24.93 4.96 29.05
C ALA A 181 -24.99 3.90 30.16
N PRO A 182 -24.05 3.90 31.13
CA PRO A 182 -24.05 2.91 32.18
C PRO A 182 -25.40 2.91 32.89
N LEU A 183 -26.01 1.73 33.03
CA LEU A 183 -27.21 1.52 33.84
C LEU A 183 -27.03 2.28 35.17
N PRO A 184 -28.01 3.10 35.60
CA PRO A 184 -27.89 3.84 36.85
C PRO A 184 -27.55 2.84 37.97
N LYS A 185 -26.43 3.08 38.66
CA LYS A 185 -26.01 2.28 39.82
C LYS A 185 -27.22 2.06 40.71
N GLN A 186 -27.65 0.81 40.87
CA GLN A 186 -28.67 0.48 41.86
C GLN A 186 -28.20 1.04 43.20
N PRO A 187 -29.01 1.85 43.89
CA PRO A 187 -28.63 2.36 45.19
C PRO A 187 -28.39 1.17 46.13
N PRO A 188 -27.41 1.27 47.05
CA PRO A 188 -27.09 0.18 47.95
C PRO A 188 -28.34 -0.24 48.71
N VAL A 189 -28.66 -1.52 48.64
CA VAL A 189 -29.65 -2.16 49.51
C VAL A 189 -29.14 -1.95 50.94
N ARG A 190 -29.84 -1.08 51.69
CA ARG A 190 -29.57 -0.92 53.12
C ARG A 190 -29.94 -2.23 53.83
N PRO A 191 -29.18 -2.60 54.88
CA PRO A 191 -29.22 -3.91 55.53
C PRO A 191 -30.58 -4.23 56.16
#